data_AF-A0A956DHH1-F1
#
_entry.id   AF-A0A956DHH1-F1
#
_cell.length_a   1.000
_cell.length_b   1.000
_cell.length_c   1.000
_cell.angle_alpha   90.00
_cell.angle_beta   90.00
_cell.angle_gamma   90.00
#
_symmetry.space_group_name_H-M   'P 1'
#
loop_
_entity.id
_entity.type
_entity.pdbx_description
1 polymer ?
#
loop_
_entity_poly.entity_id
_entity_poly.type
_entity_poly.pdbx_seq_one_letter_code
_entity_poly.pdbx_strand_id
1 'polypeptide(L)'
;MTRVFHSNPRRRALPWSDDELTTIAARAADDFDALPAYHLGQSAKLRRTAVDGLLAQRLVPSLNSITFERKGHVAGTDAWRLAISEVLWSALHGEGLETCHLARSGDVVLVSEERATPVEVIVKAAWVGTPTRIYEGLSGRVDRFGAPFVEHARHAPYVR
;
A
#
# COMPACT_ATOMS: atom_id res chain seq x y z
N MET A 1 -4.91 20.08 5.74
CA MET A 1 -5.20 19.54 7.09
C MET A 1 -4.54 18.19 7.20
N THR A 2 -3.74 17.99 8.24
CA THR A 2 -3.05 16.72 8.49
C THR A 2 -3.97 15.79 9.28
N ARG A 3 -3.96 14.49 8.95
CA ARG A 3 -4.71 13.44 9.63
C ARG A 3 -3.73 12.41 10.18
N VAL A 4 -3.81 12.12 11.48
CA VAL A 4 -3.08 11.03 12.11
C VAL A 4 -3.96 9.77 12.16
N PHE A 5 -3.39 8.59 11.91
CA PHE A 5 -4.09 7.31 11.98
C PHE A 5 -4.15 6.79 13.42
N HIS A 6 -4.96 7.40 14.28
CA HIS A 6 -5.03 7.10 15.71
C HIS A 6 -5.41 5.63 16.03
N SER A 7 -6.19 4.99 15.15
CA SER A 7 -6.58 3.58 15.30
C SER A 7 -5.42 2.61 15.06
N ASN A 8 -4.39 3.02 14.32
CA ASN A 8 -3.25 2.15 13.99
C ASN A 8 -2.52 1.72 15.28
N PRO A 9 -2.48 0.41 15.62
CA PRO A 9 -1.76 -0.04 16.82
C PRO A 9 -0.26 0.29 16.77
N ARG A 10 0.34 0.28 15.57
CA ARG A 10 1.74 0.66 15.35
C ARG A 10 2.03 2.07 15.85
N ARG A 11 1.15 3.04 15.56
CA ARG A 11 1.28 4.43 16.04
C ARG A 11 1.35 4.48 17.57
N ARG A 12 0.60 3.63 18.27
CA ARG A 12 0.56 3.60 19.74
C ARG A 12 1.83 3.01 20.37
N ALA A 13 2.57 2.19 19.63
CA ALA A 13 3.82 1.59 20.08
C ALA A 13 5.05 2.50 19.85
N LEU A 14 4.89 3.57 19.08
CA LEU A 14 5.97 4.50 18.73
C LEU A 14 6.04 5.66 19.74
N PRO A 15 7.23 6.28 19.90
CA PRO A 15 7.44 7.29 20.95
C PRO A 15 6.87 8.69 20.59
N TRP A 16 6.34 8.88 19.39
CA TRP A 16 5.88 10.17 18.90
C TRP A 16 4.41 10.43 19.25
N SER A 17 4.14 11.63 19.75
CA SER A 17 2.79 12.15 19.97
C SER A 17 2.07 12.48 18.66
N ASP A 18 0.75 12.67 18.71
CA ASP A 18 -0.04 13.03 17.52
C ASP A 18 0.31 14.43 16.99
N ASP A 19 0.68 15.35 17.87
CA ASP A 19 1.10 16.71 17.49
C ASP A 19 2.46 16.70 16.80
N GLU A 20 3.39 15.86 17.26
CA GLU A 20 4.68 15.65 16.59
C GLU A 20 4.48 15.04 15.22
N LEU A 21 3.70 13.96 15.10
CA LEU A 21 3.40 13.33 13.81
C LEU A 21 2.71 14.30 12.85
N THR A 22 1.80 15.12 13.37
CA THR A 22 1.12 16.17 12.60
C THR A 22 2.12 17.18 12.03
N THR A 23 3.03 17.65 12.87
CA THR A 23 4.07 18.63 12.50
C THR A 23 5.05 18.05 11.49
N ILE A 24 5.53 16.82 11.73
CA ILE A 24 6.46 16.11 10.84
C ILE A 24 5.80 15.88 9.48
N ALA A 25 4.56 15.40 9.44
CA ALA A 25 3.85 15.14 8.19
C ALA A 25 3.57 16.42 7.40
N ALA A 26 3.19 17.51 8.08
CA ALA A 26 2.99 18.82 7.43
C ALA A 26 4.28 19.31 6.78
N ARG A 27 5.37 19.37 7.54
CA ARG A 27 6.68 19.79 7.03
C ARG A 27 7.18 18.89 5.90
N ALA A 28 7.01 17.58 6.03
CA ALA A 28 7.41 16.63 5.00
C ALA A 28 6.60 16.80 3.70
N ALA A 29 5.35 17.25 3.79
CA ALA A 29 4.53 17.56 2.62
C ALA A 29 5.02 18.83 1.91
N ASP A 30 5.31 19.88 2.68
CA ASP A 30 5.78 21.18 2.15
C ASP A 30 7.15 21.04 1.47
N ASP A 31 8.08 20.29 2.08
CA ASP A 31 9.46 20.16 1.63
C ASP A 31 9.73 18.87 0.83
N PHE A 32 8.69 18.11 0.43
CA PHE A 32 8.84 16.73 -0.02
C PHE A 32 9.96 16.54 -1.05
N ASP A 33 9.99 17.35 -2.11
CA ASP A 33 10.96 17.15 -3.19
C ASP A 33 12.40 17.54 -2.82
N ALA A 34 12.58 18.35 -1.77
CA ALA A 34 13.88 18.70 -1.21
C ALA A 34 14.42 17.66 -0.22
N LEU A 35 13.57 16.77 0.31
CA LEU A 35 13.99 15.73 1.24
C LEU A 35 14.94 14.72 0.57
N PRO A 36 15.95 14.18 1.28
CA PRO A 36 16.85 13.15 0.74
C PRO A 36 16.08 11.92 0.24
N ALA A 37 16.42 11.43 -0.94
CA ALA A 37 15.80 10.23 -1.48
C ALA A 37 16.15 9.00 -0.64
N TYR A 38 15.13 8.21 -0.29
CA TYR A 38 15.30 6.88 0.30
C TYR A 38 15.11 5.80 -0.78
N HIS A 39 13.98 5.86 -1.49
CA HIS A 39 13.68 4.96 -2.59
C HIS A 39 12.78 5.66 -3.61
N LEU A 40 13.20 5.68 -4.88
CA LEU A 40 12.43 6.26 -5.98
C LEU A 40 11.87 5.14 -6.85
N GLY A 41 10.73 4.61 -6.41
CA GLY A 41 10.06 3.51 -7.07
C GLY A 41 9.20 3.96 -8.26
N GLN A 42 8.69 2.96 -8.97
CA GLN A 42 7.85 3.16 -10.14
C GLN A 42 6.43 3.65 -9.81
N SER A 43 5.96 3.35 -8.61
CA SER A 43 4.58 3.59 -8.16
C SER A 43 4.48 4.48 -6.92
N ALA A 44 5.60 4.71 -6.24
CA ALA A 44 5.73 5.54 -5.05
C ALA A 44 7.18 6.04 -4.90
N LYS A 45 7.34 7.24 -4.35
CA LYS A 45 8.62 7.82 -3.93
C LYS A 45 8.63 7.87 -2.41
N LEU A 46 9.71 7.40 -1.80
CA LEU A 46 9.98 7.49 -0.38
C LEU A 46 11.21 8.36 -0.16
N ARG A 47 11.14 9.27 0.81
CA ARG A 47 12.20 10.20 1.16
C ARG A 47 12.39 10.24 2.67
N ARG A 48 13.62 10.49 3.11
CA ARG A 48 13.96 10.56 4.54
C ARG A 48 13.44 11.87 5.13
N THR A 49 12.75 11.79 6.26
CA THR A 49 12.42 12.99 7.03
C THR A 49 13.63 13.43 7.86
N ALA A 50 13.50 14.53 8.61
CA ALA A 50 14.50 14.94 9.60
C ALA A 50 14.49 14.06 10.87
N VAL A 51 13.52 13.15 11.01
CA VAL A 51 13.37 12.26 12.15
C VAL A 51 13.73 10.84 11.72
N ASP A 52 14.70 10.25 12.42
CA ASP A 52 15.14 8.89 12.16
C ASP A 52 14.01 7.88 12.35
N GLY A 53 13.96 6.89 11.46
CA GLY A 53 12.91 5.87 11.47
C GLY A 53 11.58 6.33 10.87
N LEU A 54 11.50 7.56 10.32
CA LEU A 54 10.32 8.07 9.62
C LEU A 54 10.63 8.47 8.18
N LEU A 55 9.78 8.02 7.26
CA LEU A 55 9.85 8.32 5.83
C LEU A 55 8.61 9.08 5.37
N ALA A 56 8.79 9.97 4.42
CA ALA A 56 7.72 10.61 3.67
C ALA A 56 7.48 9.85 2.36
N GLN A 57 6.25 9.50 2.08
CA GLN A 57 5.83 8.78 0.88
C GLN A 57 4.89 9.63 0.03
N ARG A 58 5.13 9.68 -1.28
CA ARG A 58 4.20 10.22 -2.28
C ARG A 58 3.94 9.17 -3.36
N LEU A 59 2.69 8.98 -3.77
CA LEU A 59 2.36 8.07 -4.86
C LEU A 59 2.73 8.70 -6.21
N VAL A 60 3.18 7.86 -7.15
CA VAL A 60 3.43 8.29 -8.52
C VAL A 60 2.17 8.03 -9.34
N PRO A 61 1.74 8.96 -10.22
CA PRO A 61 0.56 8.79 -11.08
C PRO A 61 0.84 7.81 -12.22
N SER A 62 1.24 6.59 -11.88
CA SER A 62 1.63 5.53 -12.80
C SER A 62 0.53 4.49 -12.92
N LEU A 63 0.28 4.03 -14.13
CA LEU A 63 -0.58 2.88 -14.43
C LEU A 63 0.22 1.85 -15.23
N ASN A 64 0.07 0.58 -14.87
CA ASN A 64 0.63 -0.55 -15.61
C ASN A 64 -0.52 -1.43 -16.12
N SER A 65 -0.44 -1.83 -17.38
CA SER A 65 -1.35 -2.79 -17.98
C SER A 65 -0.56 -3.97 -18.53
N ILE A 66 -0.81 -5.14 -17.95
CA ILE A 66 -0.27 -6.41 -18.46
C ILE A 66 -0.91 -6.76 -19.80
N THR A 67 -2.22 -6.53 -19.95
CA THR A 67 -2.96 -6.85 -21.19
C THR A 67 -2.41 -6.16 -22.41
N PHE A 68 -1.96 -4.91 -22.27
CA PHE A 68 -1.43 -4.08 -23.35
C PHE A 68 0.08 -3.87 -23.24
N GLU A 69 0.76 -4.60 -22.34
CA GLU A 69 2.20 -4.52 -22.06
C GLU A 69 2.74 -3.08 -21.99
N ARG A 70 1.97 -2.20 -21.36
CA ARG A 70 2.28 -0.76 -21.35
C ARG A 70 2.28 -0.20 -19.94
N LYS A 71 3.18 0.74 -19.74
CA LYS A 71 3.25 1.57 -18.55
C LYS A 71 3.17 3.03 -18.96
N GLY A 72 2.37 3.80 -18.24
CA GLY A 72 2.20 5.22 -18.53
C GLY A 72 1.96 6.05 -17.29
N HIS A 73 2.08 7.36 -17.47
CA HIS A 73 1.63 8.33 -16.49
C HIS A 73 0.19 8.73 -16.79
N VAL A 74 -0.67 8.58 -15.80
CA VAL A 74 -2.08 8.97 -15.87
C VAL A 74 -2.35 9.87 -14.68
N ALA A 75 -2.40 11.19 -14.94
CA ALA A 75 -2.59 12.20 -13.90
C ALA A 75 -3.84 11.92 -13.06
N GLY A 76 -3.75 12.17 -11.75
CA GLY A 76 -4.84 11.95 -10.80
C GLY A 76 -4.98 10.51 -10.30
N THR A 77 -4.32 9.52 -10.92
CA THR A 77 -4.34 8.14 -10.41
C THR A 77 -3.64 8.00 -9.06
N ASP A 78 -2.63 8.81 -8.79
CA ASP A 78 -1.99 8.96 -7.49
C ASP A 78 -2.99 9.42 -6.41
N ALA A 79 -3.76 10.47 -6.68
CA ALA A 79 -4.76 10.98 -5.74
C ALA A 79 -5.85 9.95 -5.44
N TRP A 80 -6.38 9.29 -6.48
CA TRP A 80 -7.38 8.23 -6.31
C TRP A 80 -6.83 7.02 -5.56
N ARG A 81 -5.62 6.58 -5.90
CA ARG A 81 -4.96 5.47 -5.20
C ARG A 81 -4.73 5.81 -3.73
N LEU A 82 -4.29 7.03 -3.42
CA LEU A 82 -4.11 7.47 -2.04
C LEU A 82 -5.43 7.46 -1.26
N ALA A 83 -6.51 7.96 -1.86
CA ALA A 83 -7.84 7.96 -1.23
C ALA A 83 -8.34 6.52 -0.95
N ILE A 84 -8.20 5.61 -1.92
CA ILE A 84 -8.58 4.19 -1.75
C ILE A 84 -7.70 3.55 -0.67
N SER A 85 -6.40 3.76 -0.72
CA SER A 85 -5.47 3.21 0.27
C SER A 85 -5.79 3.67 1.68
N GLU A 86 -6.17 4.93 1.88
CA GLU A 86 -6.56 5.45 3.19
C GLU A 86 -7.80 4.74 3.76
N VAL A 87 -8.80 4.46 2.93
CA VAL A 87 -9.97 3.67 3.34
C VAL A 87 -9.56 2.27 3.78
N LEU A 88 -8.70 1.61 3.00
CA LEU A 88 -8.23 0.26 3.30
C LEU A 88 -7.37 0.22 4.57
N TRP A 89 -6.43 1.14 4.74
CA TRP A 89 -5.61 1.23 5.96
C TRP A 89 -6.49 1.48 7.19
N SER A 90 -7.43 2.41 7.09
CA SER A 90 -8.35 2.71 8.20
C SER A 90 -9.19 1.49 8.60
N ALA A 91 -9.66 0.71 7.63
CA ALA A 91 -10.38 -0.53 7.88
C ALA A 91 -9.49 -1.57 8.59
N LEU A 92 -8.26 -1.77 8.11
CA LEU A 92 -7.28 -2.66 8.75
C LEU A 92 -6.98 -2.25 10.20
N HIS A 93 -6.78 -0.94 10.44
CA HIS A 93 -6.54 -0.42 11.79
C HIS A 93 -7.73 -0.62 12.72
N GLY A 94 -8.96 -0.53 12.20
CA GLY A 94 -10.18 -0.82 12.94
C GLY A 94 -10.26 -2.27 13.43
N GLU A 95 -9.71 -3.20 12.64
CA GLU A 95 -9.56 -4.62 12.98
C GLU A 95 -8.31 -4.91 13.84
N GLY A 96 -7.60 -3.87 14.30
CA GLY A 96 -6.40 -4.02 15.11
C GLY A 96 -5.16 -4.50 14.34
N LEU A 97 -5.17 -4.42 13.01
CA LEU A 97 -4.00 -4.75 12.19
C LEU A 97 -3.05 -3.57 12.09
N GLU A 98 -1.77 -3.85 12.31
CA GLU A 98 -0.70 -2.87 12.22
C GLU A 98 -0.31 -2.60 10.78
N THR A 99 -0.03 -1.33 10.47
CA THR A 99 0.60 -0.94 9.20
C THR A 99 1.67 0.12 9.47
N CYS A 100 2.59 0.33 8.53
CA CYS A 100 3.58 1.38 8.64
C CYS A 100 3.03 2.81 8.48
N HIS A 101 1.76 3.01 8.09
CA HIS A 101 1.19 4.33 7.81
C HIS A 101 0.76 5.06 9.09
N LEU A 102 1.34 6.23 9.36
CA LEU A 102 1.18 6.94 10.64
C LEU A 102 0.31 8.20 10.52
N ALA A 103 0.53 9.01 9.47
CA ALA A 103 -0.23 10.22 9.23
C ALA A 103 -0.24 10.58 7.74
N ARG A 104 -1.16 11.46 7.34
CA ARG A 104 -1.27 12.00 5.97
C ARG A 104 -1.38 13.51 6.02
N SER A 105 -0.59 14.21 5.20
CA SER A 105 -0.76 15.64 4.92
C SER A 105 -0.77 15.85 3.40
N GLY A 106 -1.90 16.30 2.86
CA GLY A 106 -2.06 16.49 1.42
C GLY A 106 -1.93 15.17 0.64
N ASP A 107 -0.94 15.11 -0.25
CA ASP A 107 -0.60 13.92 -1.06
C ASP A 107 0.57 13.11 -0.48
N VAL A 108 1.09 13.51 0.68
CA VAL A 108 2.19 12.85 1.38
C VAL A 108 1.67 12.04 2.56
N VAL A 109 2.19 10.84 2.69
CA VAL A 109 1.95 9.93 3.81
C VAL A 109 3.23 9.78 4.61
N LEU A 110 3.15 10.01 5.91
CA LEU A 110 4.22 9.71 6.86
C LEU A 110 4.14 8.23 7.23
N VAL A 111 5.25 7.51 7.06
CA VAL A 111 5.34 6.08 7.35
C VAL A 111 6.53 5.76 8.25
N SER A 112 6.43 4.70 9.05
CA SER A 112 7.59 4.13 9.76
C SER A 112 8.55 3.47 8.77
N GLU A 113 9.85 3.70 8.96
CA GLU A 113 10.91 3.01 8.23
C GLU A 113 10.96 1.55 8.69
N GLU A 114 10.69 0.64 7.76
CA GLU A 114 10.65 -0.79 8.03
C GLU A 114 11.44 -1.55 6.98
N ARG A 115 12.13 -2.60 7.42
CA ARG A 115 12.80 -3.52 6.50
C ARG A 115 11.76 -4.44 5.88
N ALA A 116 11.26 -4.06 4.72
CA ALA A 116 10.34 -4.90 3.96
C ALA A 116 11.03 -6.22 3.57
N THR A 117 10.38 -7.34 3.89
CA THR A 117 10.78 -8.64 3.35
C THR A 117 10.58 -8.60 1.83
N PRO A 118 11.56 -9.03 1.00
CA PRO A 118 11.47 -8.97 -0.46
C PRO A 118 10.57 -10.09 -1.02
N VAL A 119 9.37 -10.22 -0.46
CA VAL A 119 8.37 -11.22 -0.80
C VAL A 119 7.03 -10.50 -0.97
N GLU A 120 6.40 -10.69 -2.12
CA GLU A 120 5.02 -10.25 -2.36
C GLU A 120 4.08 -11.38 -1.95
N VAL A 121 3.13 -11.10 -1.03
CA VAL A 121 2.11 -12.05 -0.60
C VAL A 121 0.83 -11.76 -1.35
N ILE A 122 0.35 -12.72 -2.15
CA ILE A 122 -0.84 -12.52 -3.00
C ILE A 122 -1.97 -13.42 -2.52
N VAL A 123 -3.06 -12.80 -2.07
CA VAL A 123 -4.31 -13.50 -1.70
C VAL A 123 -5.30 -13.45 -2.86
N LYS A 124 -5.83 -14.61 -3.26
CA LYS A 124 -6.82 -14.71 -4.34
C LYS A 124 -8.05 -15.45 -3.88
N ALA A 125 -9.21 -14.82 -4.05
CA ALA A 125 -10.53 -15.40 -3.78
C ALA A 125 -11.35 -15.66 -5.06
N ALA A 126 -10.74 -15.47 -6.23
CA ALA A 126 -11.32 -15.77 -7.54
C ALA A 126 -10.23 -16.11 -8.54
N TRP A 127 -10.55 -16.98 -9.52
CA TRP A 127 -9.62 -17.35 -10.58
C TRP A 127 -9.60 -16.25 -11.66
N VAL A 128 -8.75 -15.24 -11.42
CA VAL A 128 -8.59 -14.05 -12.27
C VAL A 128 -7.14 -13.56 -12.35
N GLY A 129 -6.83 -12.81 -13.41
CA GLY A 129 -5.53 -12.18 -13.64
C GLY A 129 -4.46 -13.18 -14.09
N THR A 130 -3.19 -12.91 -13.80
CA THR A 130 -2.05 -13.76 -14.23
C THR A 130 -2.25 -15.27 -14.05
N PRO A 131 -2.83 -15.77 -12.93
CA PRO A 131 -3.19 -17.18 -12.77
C PRO A 131 -4.00 -17.85 -13.88
N THR A 132 -4.85 -17.12 -14.61
CA THR A 132 -5.60 -17.70 -15.73
C THR A 132 -4.70 -18.04 -16.91
N ARG A 133 -3.53 -17.40 -17.01
CA ARG A 133 -2.54 -17.63 -18.07
C ARG A 133 -1.42 -18.56 -17.65
N ILE A 134 -0.95 -18.49 -16.40
CA ILE A 134 0.25 -19.23 -15.95
C ILE A 134 -0.05 -20.59 -15.34
N TYR A 135 -1.30 -20.83 -14.91
CA TYR A 135 -1.71 -22.09 -14.30
C TYR A 135 -2.73 -22.79 -15.18
N GLU A 136 -2.27 -23.28 -16.34
CA GLU A 136 -3.08 -24.09 -17.27
C GLU A 136 -3.73 -25.32 -16.60
N GLY A 137 -3.22 -25.75 -15.44
CA GLY A 137 -3.72 -26.89 -14.68
C GLY A 137 -4.67 -26.58 -13.51
N LEU A 138 -5.17 -25.35 -13.32
CA LEU A 138 -6.18 -25.06 -12.29
C LEU A 138 -7.58 -25.53 -12.70
N SER A 139 -7.86 -25.57 -14.00
CA SER A 139 -9.09 -26.13 -14.55
C SER A 139 -9.21 -27.61 -14.17
N GLY A 140 -10.31 -27.99 -13.51
CA GLY A 140 -10.53 -29.36 -13.04
C GLY A 140 -9.86 -29.71 -11.70
N ARG A 141 -9.14 -28.77 -11.06
CA ARG A 141 -8.70 -28.93 -9.66
C ARG A 141 -9.77 -28.44 -8.69
N VAL A 142 -9.61 -28.88 -7.45
CA VAL A 142 -10.44 -28.45 -6.33
C VAL A 142 -9.64 -27.59 -5.36
N ASP A 143 -10.33 -26.71 -4.65
CA ASP A 143 -9.77 -25.95 -3.54
C ASP A 143 -9.57 -26.84 -2.30
N ARG A 144 -9.08 -26.25 -1.21
CA ARG A 144 -8.82 -26.96 0.06
C ARG A 144 -10.05 -27.58 0.71
N PHE A 145 -11.26 -27.24 0.24
CA PHE A 145 -12.52 -27.77 0.72
C PHE A 145 -13.20 -28.69 -0.31
N GLY A 146 -12.51 -29.01 -1.41
CA GLY A 146 -13.05 -29.90 -2.45
C GLY A 146 -13.95 -29.20 -3.47
N ALA A 147 -14.10 -27.88 -3.43
CA ALA A 147 -14.90 -27.14 -4.42
C ALA A 147 -14.08 -26.91 -5.69
N PRO A 148 -14.64 -27.09 -6.90
CA PRO A 148 -13.90 -26.92 -8.14
C PRO A 148 -13.50 -25.46 -8.38
N PHE A 149 -12.32 -25.25 -8.95
CA PHE A 149 -11.97 -23.96 -9.51
C PHE A 149 -12.74 -23.73 -10.81
N VAL A 150 -13.52 -22.65 -10.86
CA VAL A 150 -14.25 -22.20 -12.05
C VAL A 150 -13.76 -20.80 -12.42
N GLU A 151 -13.52 -20.56 -13.70
CA GLU A 151 -12.97 -19.28 -14.17
C GLU A 151 -13.92 -18.15 -13.81
N HIS A 152 -13.37 -17.03 -13.33
CA HIS A 152 -14.13 -15.87 -12.82
C HIS A 152 -15.04 -16.13 -11.61
N ALA A 153 -15.19 -17.38 -11.17
CA ALA A 153 -15.95 -17.70 -9.97
C ALA A 153 -15.11 -17.47 -8.70
N ARG A 154 -15.83 -17.22 -7.60
CA ARG A 154 -15.21 -17.17 -6.27
C ARG A 154 -14.85 -18.57 -5.81
N HIS A 155 -13.77 -18.67 -5.05
CA HIS A 155 -13.31 -19.90 -4.41
C HIS A 155 -12.71 -19.57 -3.03
N ALA A 156 -12.40 -20.58 -2.23
CA ALA A 156 -11.70 -20.36 -0.96
C ALA A 156 -10.37 -19.62 -1.19
N PRO A 157 -10.04 -18.59 -0.38
CA PRO A 157 -8.80 -17.85 -0.57
C PRO A 157 -7.57 -18.75 -0.43
N TYR A 158 -6.62 -18.59 -1.35
CA TYR A 158 -5.29 -19.17 -1.24
C TYR A 158 -4.22 -18.05 -1.27
N VAL A 159 -3.06 -18.38 -0.70
CA VAL A 159 -1.88 -17.51 -0.65
C VAL A 159 -0.80 -18.10 -1.55
N ARG A 160 -0.12 -17.26 -2.31
CA ARG A 160 1.11 -17.59 -3.03
C ARG A 160 2.17 -16.53 -2.78
#